data_AF-A0A955GIE8-F1
#
_entry.id   AF-A0A955GIE8-F1
#
_cell.length_a   1.000
_cell.length_b   1.000
_cell.length_c   1.000
_cell.angle_alpha   90.00
_cell.angle_beta   90.00
_cell.angle_gamma   90.00
#
_symmetry.space_group_name_H-M   'P 1'
#
loop_
_entity.id
_entity.type
_entity.pdbx_description
1 polymer ?
#
loop_
_entity_poly.entity_id
_entity_poly.type
_entity_poly.pdbx_seq_one_letter_code
_entity_poly.pdbx_strand_id
1 'polypeptide(L)' 'DAVNFDLQLMQAGQLPNIDKNTKIYVYCRSGNRSAQAASLLKQAGFTNITDLGGLSDIQNLGAELVK' A
#
# COMPACT_ATOMS: atom_id res chain seq x y z
N ASP A 1 0.32 -3.43 12.85
CA ASP A 1 0.34 -1.97 12.60
C ASP A 1 0.52 -1.63 11.14
N ALA A 2 0.00 -0.46 10.74
CA ALA A 2 0.11 0.08 9.39
C ALA A 2 0.93 1.38 9.43
N VAL A 3 1.71 1.62 8.37
CA VAL A 3 2.48 2.86 8.20
C VAL A 3 1.80 3.70 7.14
N ASN A 4 1.54 4.97 7.46
CA ASN A 4 1.04 5.92 6.47
C ASN A 4 2.19 6.37 5.55
N PHE A 5 2.10 6.04 4.27
CA PHE A 5 3.04 6.48 3.24
C PHE A 5 2.26 7.22 2.14
N ASP A 6 2.62 8.49 1.91
CA ASP A 6 1.86 9.34 0.98
C ASP A 6 2.10 8.92 -0.47
N LEU A 7 1.01 8.75 -1.22
CA LEU A 7 1.05 8.45 -2.65
C LEU A 7 1.76 9.55 -3.45
N GLN A 8 1.63 10.83 -3.08
CA GLN A 8 2.29 11.93 -3.78
C GLN A 8 3.81 11.82 -3.66
N LEU A 9 4.32 11.40 -2.49
CA LEU A 9 5.76 11.17 -2.32
C LEU A 9 6.24 10.00 -3.20
N MET A 10 5.43 8.95 -3.33
CA MET A 10 5.72 7.84 -4.26
C MET A 10 5.73 8.30 -5.72
N GLN A 11 4.79 9.16 -6.12
CA GLN A 11 4.75 9.75 -7.46
C GLN A 11 5.98 10.64 -7.73
N ALA A 12 6.54 11.26 -6.70
CA ALA A 12 7.80 12.00 -6.75
C ALA A 12 9.05 11.09 -6.70
N GLY A 13 8.88 9.76 -6.71
CA GLY A 13 9.97 8.78 -6.70
C GLY A 13 10.48 8.40 -5.31
N GLN A 14 9.88 8.91 -4.23
CA GLN A 14 10.24 8.52 -2.87
C GLN A 14 9.52 7.22 -2.51
N LEU A 15 10.27 6.16 -2.28
CA LEU A 15 9.74 4.83 -1.99
C LEU A 15 10.15 4.39 -0.58
N PRO A 16 9.41 3.42 0.01
CA PRO A 16 9.80 2.82 1.28
C PRO A 16 11.22 2.25 1.20
N ASN A 17 12.05 2.57 2.19
CA ASN A 17 13.42 2.06 2.30
C ASN A 17 13.41 0.68 2.97
N ILE A 18 12.92 -0.33 2.28
CA ILE A 18 12.83 -1.73 2.72
C ILE A 18 13.27 -2.68 1.60
N ASP A 19 13.57 -3.93 1.94
CA ASP A 19 13.95 -4.95 0.95
C ASP A 19 12.82 -5.16 -0.08
N LYS A 20 13.19 -5.31 -1.36
CA LYS A 20 12.26 -5.46 -2.48
C LYS A 20 11.43 -6.75 -2.44
N ASN A 21 11.90 -7.77 -1.73
CA ASN A 21 11.20 -9.04 -1.52
C ASN A 21 10.31 -9.03 -0.28
N THR A 22 10.34 -7.95 0.51
CA THR A 22 9.46 -7.78 1.66
C THR A 22 8.01 -7.90 1.21
N LYS A 23 7.22 -8.66 1.97
CA LYS A 23 5.77 -8.74 1.72
C LYS A 23 5.12 -7.42 2.09
N ILE A 24 4.51 -6.76 1.11
CA ILE A 24 3.87 -5.46 1.26
C ILE A 24 2.36 -5.61 1.03
N TYR A 25 1.59 -5.11 1.98
CA TYR A 25 0.16 -4.91 1.83
C TYR A 25 -0.11 -3.41 1.72
N VAL A 26 -0.81 -2.99 0.67
CA VAL A 26 -1.22 -1.60 0.50
C VAL A 26 -2.73 -1.49 0.57
N TYR A 27 -3.20 -0.39 1.14
CA TYR A 27 -4.60 -0.04 1.17
C TYR A 27 -4.78 1.46 1.22
N CYS A 28 -5.99 1.91 0.92
CA CYS A 28 -6.34 3.31 1.12
C CYS A 28 -7.81 3.44 1.50
N ARG A 29 -8.35 4.67 1.50
CA ARG A 29 -9.76 4.89 1.83
C ARG A 29 -10.73 4.15 0.88
N SER A 30 -10.48 4.18 -0.43
CA SER A 30 -11.44 3.76 -1.47
C SER A 30 -10.84 2.87 -2.57
N GLY A 31 -9.66 2.29 -2.37
CA GLY A 31 -8.94 1.47 -3.36
C GLY A 31 -8.13 2.22 -4.43
N ASN A 32 -8.57 3.40 -4.88
CA ASN A 32 -7.91 4.08 -6.00
C ASN A 32 -6.43 4.45 -5.77
N ARG A 33 -6.07 4.82 -4.55
CA ARG A 33 -4.69 5.23 -4.22
C ARG A 33 -3.77 4.04 -3.97
N SER A 34 -4.30 2.97 -3.38
CA SER A 34 -3.53 1.73 -3.14
C SER A 34 -3.22 1.02 -4.45
N ALA A 35 -4.12 1.03 -5.43
CA ALA A 35 -3.86 0.52 -6.77
C ALA A 35 -2.70 1.26 -7.46
N GLN A 36 -2.68 2.59 -7.35
CA GLN A 36 -1.58 3.42 -7.88
C GLN A 36 -0.27 3.14 -7.15
N ALA A 37 -0.29 3.08 -5.81
CA ALA A 37 0.88 2.75 -5.00
C ALA A 37 1.45 1.36 -5.34
N ALA A 38 0.59 0.35 -5.51
CA ALA A 38 0.99 -0.99 -5.91
C ALA A 38 1.68 -0.99 -7.27
N SER A 39 1.17 -0.21 -8.24
CA SER A 39 1.78 -0.06 -9.55
C SER A 39 3.17 0.57 -9.46
N LEU A 40 3.32 1.65 -8.69
CA LEU A 40 4.61 2.32 -8.47
C LEU A 40 5.64 1.39 -7.79
N LEU A 41 5.21 0.60 -6.80
CA LEU A 41 6.08 -0.38 -6.14
C LEU A 41 6.53 -1.47 -7.13
N LYS A 42 5.62 -2.01 -7.94
CA LYS A 42 5.96 -3.01 -8.98
C LYS A 42 6.97 -2.44 -9.98
N GLN A 43 6.73 -1.22 -10.47
CA GLN A 43 7.63 -0.52 -11.40
C GLN A 43 9.02 -0.30 -10.79
N ALA A 44 9.09 -0.10 -9.48
CA ALA A 44 10.34 0.05 -8.74
C ALA A 44 10.98 -1.28 -8.30
N GLY A 45 10.51 -2.43 -8.82
CA GLY A 45 11.12 -3.74 -8.62
C GLY A 45 10.72 -4.47 -7.33
N PHE A 46 9.71 -3.99 -6.60
CA PHE A 46 9.15 -4.77 -5.50
C PHE A 46 8.32 -5.95 -6.06
N THR A 47 8.54 -7.14 -5.50
CA THR A 47 8.02 -8.39 -6.11
C THR A 47 6.83 -8.97 -5.36
N ASN A 48 6.67 -8.64 -4.08
CA ASN A 48 5.68 -9.27 -3.19
C ASN A 48 4.68 -8.25 -2.64
N ILE A 49 3.76 -7.79 -3.52
CA ILE A 49 2.80 -6.73 -3.19
C ILE A 49 1.38 -7.25 -3.35
N THR A 50 0.55 -7.01 -2.33
CA THR A 50 -0.90 -7.26 -2.37
C THR A 50 -1.65 -5.96 -2.11
N ASP A 51 -2.53 -5.58 -3.04
CA ASP A 51 -3.48 -4.48 -2.85
C ASP A 51 -4.72 -5.01 -2.14
N LEU A 52 -5.01 -4.47 -0.97
CA LEU A 52 -6.18 -4.80 -0.15
C LEU A 52 -7.39 -3.90 -0.45
N GLY A 53 -7.25 -2.93 -1.36
CA GLY A 53 -8.34 -2.06 -1.77
C GLY A 53 -8.65 -0.93 -0.78
N GLY A 54 -9.94 -0.73 -0.53
CA GLY A 54 -10.49 0.31 0.34
C GLY A 54 -10.52 -0.09 1.82
N LEU A 55 -10.73 0.89 2.69
CA LEU A 55 -10.87 0.63 4.14
C LEU A 55 -12.03 -0.33 4.43
N SER A 56 -13.12 -0.21 3.69
CA SER A 56 -14.27 -1.11 3.78
C SER A 56 -13.89 -2.56 3.49
N ASP A 57 -13.01 -2.79 2.52
CA ASP A 57 -12.61 -4.14 2.11
C ASP A 57 -11.82 -4.81 3.23
N ILE A 58 -10.90 -4.08 3.88
CA ILE A 58 -10.12 -4.62 5.00
C ILE A 58 -10.97 -4.78 6.25
N GLN A 59 -11.92 -3.87 6.51
CA GLN A 59 -12.87 -4.03 7.62
C GLN A 59 -13.71 -5.29 7.44
N ASN A 60 -14.13 -5.61 6.21
CA ASN A 60 -14.85 -6.85 5.91
C ASN A 60 -13.96 -8.10 6.09
N LEU A 61 -12.63 -7.95 6.02
CA LEU A 61 -11.66 -9.00 6.37
C LEU A 61 -11.38 -9.10 7.88
N GLY A 62 -12.04 -8.28 8.71
CA GLY A 62 -11.93 -8.29 10.16
C GLY A 62 -10.82 -7.40 10.74
N ALA A 63 -10.26 -6.47 9.96
CA ALA A 63 -9.31 -5.52 10.51
C ALA A 63 -9.98 -4.48 11.40
N GLU A 64 -9.36 -4.21 12.54
CA GLU A 64 -9.79 -3.17 13.48
C GLU A 64 -9.09 -1.85 13.18
N LEU A 65 -9.86 -0.76 13.16
CA LEU A 65 -9.29 0.58 13.05
C LEU A 65 -8.75 1.02 14.40
N VAL A 66 -7.43 1.04 14.51
CA VAL A 66 -6.72 1.62 15.65
C VAL A 66 -6.42 3.09 15.34
N LYS A 67 -6.67 3.97 16.32
CA LYS A 67 -6.38 5.41 16.22
C LYS A 67 -4.94 5.72 16.59
#